data_AF-A0AAN9NVS9-F1
#
_entry.id   AF-A0AAN9NVS9-F1
#
_cell.length_a   1.000
_cell.length_b   1.000
_cell.length_c   1.000
_cell.angle_alpha   90.00
_cell.angle_beta   90.00
_cell.angle_gamma   90.00
#
_symmetry.space_group_name_H-M   'P 1'
#
loop_
_entity.id
_entity.type
_entity.pdbx_description
1 polymer ?
#
loop_
_entity_poly.entity_id
_entity_poly.type
_entity_poly.pdbx_seq_one_letter_code
_entity_poly.pdbx_strand_id
1 'polypeptide(L)'
;MARRSDMAINRLTAGRGRGRGRRRTVRPSSSSEPATETVFGTHTLEIKGYSLTKGMGVGKYIASKKFSIGGYEWVIYFYPDGKYSKDNSSYVSVFLTLLSMATRVRVFYELNLLDHRGKRKRHAGSHFDHSLEGGPIIFRRGGCMWGYNQFYNRKDLEDSAFLMDDTLKIKCTIGVVVTLSSDSSKLKTIEVPESDIGAHFGALLDSGAFSDVTFSVGGEKFHAHKLVLAARSKLFLTEFVNGVEKDEDGDIVVNDIEPKVFKALLHFIYKDSLIQDEELHMSRSSLFSSLSETFPAKLLAAAEKFDLSRLKLMCESILCRDISIDSVVSILLLADRNHATELKLTCLKFTVQHLKAVMQSEGYKYLIQNHPLLQAEVLKTLVEFQEPFIEKPKHEIVNIESSEDDDH
;
A
#
# COMPACT_ATOMS: atom_id res chain seq x y z
N MET A 1 -2.86 12.00 -71.62
CA MET A 1 -1.43 11.82 -71.32
C MET A 1 -1.30 10.94 -70.08
N ALA A 2 -0.97 9.66 -70.27
CA ALA A 2 -0.41 8.80 -69.23
C ALA A 2 0.36 7.69 -69.96
N ARG A 3 1.69 7.76 -69.94
CA ARG A 3 2.59 6.78 -70.56
C ARG A 3 2.83 5.65 -69.57
N ARG A 4 2.51 4.42 -69.97
CA ARG A 4 3.08 3.16 -69.46
C ARG A 4 4.02 2.64 -70.55
N SER A 5 5.20 2.18 -70.16
CA SER A 5 6.19 1.55 -71.04
C SER A 5 6.56 0.17 -70.51
N ASP A 6 6.13 -0.80 -71.31
CA ASP A 6 6.60 -2.15 -71.65
C ASP A 6 7.80 -2.81 -70.94
N MET A 7 7.62 -4.12 -70.72
CA MET A 7 8.30 -5.27 -71.37
C MET A 7 8.40 -6.42 -70.35
N ALA A 8 8.44 -7.71 -70.65
CA ALA A 8 8.14 -8.58 -71.80
C ALA A 8 8.35 -10.02 -71.27
N ILE A 9 7.66 -11.00 -71.85
CA ILE A 9 7.66 -12.41 -71.42
C ILE A 9 8.70 -13.21 -72.22
N ASN A 10 9.39 -14.20 -71.60
CA ASN A 10 9.54 -15.52 -72.22
C ASN A 10 9.98 -16.67 -71.27
N ARG A 11 9.47 -17.86 -71.60
CA ARG A 11 9.50 -19.16 -70.89
C ARG A 11 10.67 -20.06 -71.31
N LEU A 12 10.78 -21.18 -70.57
CA LEU A 12 11.46 -22.49 -70.79
C LEU A 12 12.81 -22.58 -70.03
N THR A 13 13.15 -23.61 -69.26
CA THR A 13 12.95 -25.08 -69.38
C THR A 13 12.98 -25.79 -68.02
N ALA A 14 12.34 -26.96 -67.93
CA ALA A 14 12.38 -27.88 -66.79
C ALA A 14 13.66 -28.76 -66.79
N GLY A 15 14.26 -28.96 -65.61
CA GLY A 15 15.34 -29.91 -65.37
C GLY A 15 15.24 -30.52 -63.96
N ARG A 16 15.02 -31.84 -63.89
CA ARG A 16 15.02 -32.64 -62.65
C ARG A 16 16.46 -32.77 -62.11
N GLY A 17 16.66 -32.48 -60.83
CA GLY A 17 17.89 -32.79 -60.09
C GLY A 17 17.60 -33.02 -58.61
N ARG A 18 17.72 -34.27 -58.15
CA ARG A 18 17.63 -34.65 -56.74
C ARG A 18 18.89 -34.16 -56.01
N GLY A 19 18.70 -33.31 -54.98
CA GLY A 19 19.75 -32.92 -54.04
C GLY A 19 19.17 -32.82 -52.64
N ARG A 20 19.53 -33.75 -51.75
CA ARG A 20 19.23 -33.70 -50.31
C ARG A 20 20.07 -32.58 -49.68
N GLY A 21 19.53 -31.37 -49.62
CA GLY A 21 20.05 -30.28 -48.79
C GLY A 21 19.28 -30.22 -47.46
N ARG A 22 19.93 -30.55 -46.34
CA ARG A 22 19.41 -30.25 -45.00
C ARG A 22 19.15 -28.74 -44.91
N ARG A 23 17.88 -28.32 -44.90
CA ARG A 23 17.49 -26.95 -44.53
C ARG A 23 17.88 -26.73 -43.05
N ARG A 24 19.01 -26.06 -42.80
CA ARG A 24 19.24 -25.42 -41.50
C ARG A 24 18.23 -24.28 -41.38
N THR A 25 17.17 -24.51 -40.63
CA THR A 25 16.29 -23.45 -40.15
C THR A 25 17.09 -22.62 -39.15
N VAL A 26 17.65 -21.49 -39.59
CA VAL A 26 18.16 -20.48 -38.67
C VAL A 26 16.95 -19.87 -37.99
N ARG A 27 16.74 -20.19 -36.71
CA ARG A 27 15.76 -19.49 -35.88
C ARG A 27 16.26 -18.06 -35.68
N PRO A 28 15.45 -17.01 -35.89
CA PRO A 28 15.83 -15.68 -35.44
C PRO A 28 16.00 -15.74 -33.92
N SER A 29 17.20 -15.43 -33.45
CA SER A 29 17.47 -15.22 -32.03
C SER A 29 17.53 -13.72 -31.82
N SER A 30 16.66 -13.21 -30.94
CA SER A 30 16.80 -11.88 -30.38
C SER A 30 17.40 -12.05 -28.98
N SER A 31 18.59 -11.50 -28.75
CA SER A 31 19.05 -11.24 -27.39
C SER A 31 18.71 -9.81 -27.03
N SER A 32 18.25 -9.61 -25.81
CA SER A 32 18.24 -8.31 -25.16
C SER A 32 19.09 -8.43 -23.90
N GLU A 33 19.98 -7.46 -23.68
CA GLU A 33 20.74 -7.35 -22.45
C GLU A 33 20.08 -6.25 -21.59
N PRO A 34 19.23 -6.61 -20.61
CA PRO A 34 18.73 -5.62 -19.69
C PRO A 34 19.86 -5.17 -18.77
N ALA A 35 20.35 -3.94 -18.97
CA ALA A 35 21.26 -3.32 -18.03
C ALA A 35 20.49 -2.89 -16.78
N THR A 36 20.78 -3.50 -15.63
CA THR A 36 20.36 -2.97 -14.34
C THR A 36 21.43 -2.02 -13.82
N GLU A 37 21.08 -0.76 -13.65
CA GLU A 37 21.93 0.24 -13.00
C GLU A 37 21.44 0.51 -11.59
N THR A 38 22.35 0.91 -10.69
CA THR A 38 21.98 1.36 -9.35
C THR A 38 22.29 2.84 -9.19
N VAL A 39 21.26 3.65 -8.96
CA VAL A 39 21.41 5.08 -8.69
C VAL A 39 21.58 5.28 -7.20
N PHE A 40 22.77 5.73 -6.79
CA PHE A 40 23.08 6.00 -5.38
C PHE A 40 22.82 7.46 -5.01
N GLY A 41 22.39 7.67 -3.78
CA GLY A 41 22.30 8.99 -3.16
C GLY A 41 22.44 8.89 -1.65
N THR A 42 22.70 10.02 -1.01
CA THR A 42 22.79 10.11 0.44
C THR A 42 22.01 11.29 0.97
N HIS A 43 21.33 11.11 2.10
CA HIS A 43 20.65 12.16 2.83
C HIS A 43 21.07 12.12 4.30
N THR A 44 21.23 13.29 4.92
CA THR A 44 21.56 13.38 6.35
C THR A 44 20.43 14.08 7.10
N LEU A 45 19.83 13.34 8.03
CA LEU A 45 18.91 13.89 9.01
C LEU A 45 19.73 14.43 10.19
N GLU A 46 19.59 15.74 10.46
CA GLU A 46 20.16 16.41 11.61
C GLU A 46 19.04 16.78 12.58
N ILE A 47 19.08 16.24 13.79
CA ILE A 47 18.14 16.51 14.87
C ILE A 47 18.86 17.41 15.87
N LYS A 48 18.48 18.69 15.90
CA LYS A 48 18.96 19.66 16.89
C LYS A 48 17.98 19.72 18.05
N GLY A 49 18.50 19.83 19.28
CA GLY A 49 17.65 19.81 20.46
C GLY A 49 17.21 18.39 20.84
N TYR A 50 18.08 17.38 20.69
CA TYR A 50 17.75 15.98 20.95
C TYR A 50 17.12 15.76 22.34
N SER A 51 17.60 16.49 23.35
CA SER A 51 17.08 16.47 24.72
C SER A 51 15.56 16.75 24.80
N LEU A 52 15.02 17.59 23.92
CA LEU A 52 13.60 17.93 23.83
C LEU A 52 12.75 16.78 23.25
N THR A 53 13.40 15.78 22.66
CA THR A 53 12.75 14.62 22.04
C THR A 53 12.53 13.48 23.03
N LYS A 54 13.07 13.61 24.26
CA LYS A 54 12.91 12.61 25.32
C LYS A 54 11.49 12.62 25.88
N GLY A 55 10.92 11.44 26.10
CA GLY A 55 9.59 11.31 26.68
C GLY A 55 8.45 11.65 25.72
N MET A 56 8.73 11.73 24.41
CA MET A 56 7.69 11.82 23.38
C MET A 56 6.73 10.62 23.43
N GLY A 57 7.19 9.48 23.94
CA GLY A 57 6.43 8.26 24.09
C GLY A 57 6.67 7.27 22.94
N VAL A 58 6.55 5.99 23.27
CA VAL A 58 6.74 4.88 22.32
C VAL A 58 5.85 5.07 21.09
N GLY A 59 6.42 4.90 19.90
CA GLY A 59 5.70 5.04 18.63
C GLY A 59 5.56 6.48 18.13
N LYS A 60 5.95 7.50 18.90
CA LYS A 60 6.09 8.88 18.41
C LYS A 60 7.44 9.07 17.72
N TYR A 61 7.47 9.93 16.71
CA TYR A 61 8.62 10.09 15.83
C TYR A 61 8.87 11.52 15.39
N ILE A 62 10.08 11.72 14.87
CA ILE A 62 10.53 12.90 14.15
C ILE A 62 10.81 12.47 12.72
N ALA A 63 10.24 13.21 11.75
CA ALA A 63 10.44 12.95 10.33
C ALA A 63 11.50 13.88 9.74
N SER A 64 12.31 13.38 8.82
CA SER A 64 13.14 14.22 7.97
C SER A 64 12.28 15.03 7.00
N LYS A 65 12.88 16.06 6.38
CA LYS A 65 12.35 16.60 5.14
C LYS A 65 12.30 15.50 4.08
N LYS A 66 11.38 15.65 3.11
CA LYS A 66 11.35 14.79 1.92
C LYS A 66 12.63 15.00 1.11
N PHE A 67 13.17 13.93 0.55
CA PHE A 67 14.35 13.99 -0.32
C PHE A 67 14.22 13.00 -1.47
N SER A 68 14.88 13.31 -2.59
CA SER A 68 14.73 12.55 -3.84
C SER A 68 16.02 11.81 -4.19
N ILE A 69 15.92 10.50 -4.40
CA ILE A 69 17.02 9.65 -4.86
C ILE A 69 16.45 8.64 -5.87
N GLY A 70 17.11 8.49 -7.02
CA GLY A 70 16.71 7.54 -8.06
C GLY A 70 15.33 7.81 -8.67
N GLY A 71 14.88 9.07 -8.71
CA GLY A 71 13.56 9.44 -9.23
C GLY A 71 12.39 9.21 -8.26
N TYR A 72 12.68 8.79 -7.03
CA TYR A 72 11.68 8.55 -5.99
C TYR A 72 11.89 9.47 -4.79
N GLU A 73 10.80 9.80 -4.10
CA GLU A 73 10.78 10.58 -2.87
C GLU A 73 10.78 9.69 -1.62
N TRP A 74 11.60 10.08 -0.65
CA TRP A 74 11.88 9.32 0.55
C TRP A 74 11.76 10.20 1.81
N VAL A 75 11.47 9.56 2.94
CA VAL A 75 11.49 10.18 4.28
C VAL A 75 12.12 9.22 5.29
N ILE A 76 12.91 9.77 6.21
CA ILE A 76 13.45 9.06 7.37
C ILE A 76 12.58 9.38 8.59
N TYR A 77 12.23 8.36 9.36
CA TYR A 77 11.52 8.47 10.62
C TYR A 77 12.43 8.02 11.77
N PHE A 78 12.64 8.91 12.74
CA PHE A 78 13.40 8.67 13.96
C PHE A 78 12.45 8.56 15.16
N TYR A 79 12.56 7.47 15.94
CA TYR A 79 11.74 7.22 17.13
C TYR A 79 12.64 7.28 18.37
N PRO A 80 12.63 8.38 19.14
CA PRO A 80 13.50 8.54 20.31
C PRO A 80 13.21 7.49 21.38
N ASP A 81 11.94 7.20 21.62
CA ASP A 81 11.46 6.27 22.65
C ASP A 81 11.21 4.84 22.13
N GLY A 82 11.68 4.56 20.91
CA GLY A 82 11.44 3.31 20.20
C GLY A 82 10.08 3.27 19.49
N LYS A 83 9.96 2.45 18.44
CA LYS A 83 8.72 2.33 17.65
C LYS A 83 7.64 1.45 18.31
N TYR A 84 8.04 0.41 19.04
CA TYR A 84 7.14 -0.60 19.64
C TYR A 84 7.45 -0.81 21.13
N SER A 85 6.44 -1.20 21.93
CA SER A 85 6.54 -1.23 23.40
C SER A 85 7.21 -2.47 24.00
N LYS A 86 7.27 -3.59 23.29
CA LYS A 86 7.97 -4.80 23.75
C LYS A 86 9.48 -4.66 23.47
N ASP A 87 10.27 -4.53 24.52
CA ASP A 87 11.74 -4.56 24.58
C ASP A 87 12.54 -3.51 23.78
N ASN A 88 11.88 -2.67 22.95
CA ASN A 88 12.53 -1.61 22.17
C ASN A 88 12.52 -0.24 22.87
N SER A 89 11.84 -0.11 24.01
CA SER A 89 11.72 1.15 24.74
C SER A 89 13.04 1.65 25.33
N SER A 90 14.09 0.81 25.36
CA SER A 90 15.47 1.18 25.73
C SER A 90 16.34 1.58 24.53
N TYR A 91 15.81 1.51 23.30
CA TYR A 91 16.52 1.80 22.06
C TYR A 91 15.88 2.99 21.34
N VAL A 92 16.68 3.65 20.50
CA VAL A 92 16.14 4.51 19.43
C VAL A 92 15.86 3.64 18.20
N SER A 93 14.83 3.96 17.43
CA SER A 93 14.52 3.26 16.17
C SER A 93 14.60 4.22 14.98
N VAL A 94 15.02 3.70 13.81
CA VAL A 94 15.14 4.50 12.58
C VAL A 94 14.59 3.73 11.40
N PHE A 95 13.77 4.39 10.59
CA PHE A 95 13.12 3.79 9.43
C PHE A 95 13.18 4.71 8.22
N LEU A 96 13.27 4.12 7.04
CA LEU A 96 13.13 4.74 5.75
C LEU A 96 11.77 4.37 5.15
N THR A 97 11.14 5.31 4.43
CA THR A 97 9.86 5.10 3.75
C THR A 97 9.85 5.75 2.38
N LEU A 98 9.23 5.05 1.41
CA LEU A 98 8.98 5.53 0.06
C LEU A 98 7.64 6.28 0.00
N LEU A 99 7.63 7.50 -0.53
CA LEU A 99 6.43 8.32 -0.70
C LEU A 99 5.83 8.26 -2.11
N SER A 100 6.66 8.11 -3.15
CA SER A 100 6.21 8.16 -4.55
C SER A 100 5.21 7.07 -4.92
N MET A 101 4.41 7.31 -5.97
CA MET A 101 3.40 6.40 -6.53
C MET A 101 4.02 5.21 -7.30
N ALA A 102 4.97 4.51 -6.69
CA ALA A 102 5.59 3.34 -7.30
C ALA A 102 5.05 2.05 -6.67
N THR A 103 4.73 1.08 -7.52
CA THR A 103 4.17 -0.21 -7.10
C THR A 103 5.23 -1.09 -6.44
N ARG A 104 6.46 -1.10 -6.96
CA ARG A 104 7.60 -1.87 -6.43
C ARG A 104 8.91 -1.18 -6.78
N VAL A 105 9.66 -0.72 -5.78
CA VAL A 105 11.00 -0.14 -5.98
C VAL A 105 12.03 -1.04 -5.34
N ARG A 106 13.03 -1.48 -6.11
CA ARG A 106 14.16 -2.31 -5.62
C ARG A 106 15.25 -1.39 -5.09
N VAL A 107 15.63 -1.56 -3.82
CA VAL A 107 16.47 -0.61 -3.09
C VAL A 107 17.48 -1.34 -2.21
N PHE A 108 18.70 -0.83 -2.20
CA PHE A 108 19.67 -1.00 -1.14
C PHE A 108 19.62 0.24 -0.24
N TYR A 109 19.62 0.08 1.07
CA TYR A 109 19.72 1.22 1.97
C TYR A 109 20.64 0.93 3.15
N GLU A 110 21.26 2.00 3.66
CA GLU A 110 22.12 1.97 4.83
C GLU A 110 21.77 3.16 5.72
N LEU A 111 21.70 2.93 7.03
CA LEU A 111 21.48 3.97 8.04
C LEU A 111 22.66 3.97 9.02
N ASN A 112 23.32 5.11 9.19
CA ASN A 112 24.52 5.25 10.01
C ASN A 112 24.42 6.46 10.93
N LEU A 113 24.89 6.31 12.17
CA LEU A 113 25.18 7.44 13.05
C LEU A 113 26.50 8.10 12.63
N LEU A 114 26.49 9.43 12.57
CA LEU A 114 27.68 10.23 12.29
C LEU A 114 28.13 10.94 13.56
N ASP A 115 29.42 10.86 13.88
CA ASP A 115 30.00 11.72 14.90
C ASP A 115 30.28 13.13 14.33
N HIS A 116 30.66 14.05 15.22
CA HIS A 116 31.01 15.43 14.88
C HIS A 116 32.30 15.57 14.04
N ARG A 117 33.11 14.50 13.93
CA ARG A 117 34.35 14.43 13.12
C ARG A 117 34.14 13.66 11.80
N GLY A 118 32.93 13.21 11.50
CA GLY A 118 32.60 12.37 10.35
C GLY A 118 33.01 10.90 10.46
N LYS A 119 33.51 10.41 11.60
CA LYS A 119 33.65 8.96 11.81
C LYS A 119 32.26 8.33 11.98
N ARG A 120 32.13 7.15 11.38
CA ARG A 120 30.90 6.36 11.33
C ARG A 120 31.02 5.18 12.28
N LYS A 121 29.97 4.91 13.06
CA LYS A 121 29.76 3.57 13.64
C LYS A 121 28.61 2.92 12.90
N ARG A 122 28.93 1.83 12.21
CA ARG A 122 27.93 0.98 11.55
C ARG A 122 27.13 0.29 12.65
N HIS A 123 25.80 0.31 12.53
CA HIS A 123 24.99 -0.63 13.30
C HIS A 123 25.06 -2.01 12.62
N ALA A 124 25.18 -3.06 13.41
CA ALA A 124 25.36 -4.43 12.93
C ALA A 124 24.08 -4.92 12.23
N GLY A 125 24.00 -4.65 10.93
CA GLY A 125 22.88 -5.01 10.06
C GLY A 125 22.86 -4.27 8.75
N SER A 126 24.02 -3.78 8.25
CA SER A 126 24.11 -3.12 6.95
C SER A 126 23.88 -4.14 5.84
N HIS A 127 22.81 -3.97 5.05
CA HIS A 127 22.54 -4.77 3.85
C HIS A 127 23.57 -4.55 2.73
N PHE A 128 24.60 -3.73 2.96
CA PHE A 128 25.70 -3.53 2.02
C PHE A 128 26.86 -4.53 2.19
N ASP A 129 26.92 -5.33 3.27
CA ASP A 129 28.11 -6.13 3.60
C ASP A 129 27.87 -7.66 3.72
N HIS A 130 26.80 -8.19 3.12
CA HIS A 130 26.68 -9.63 2.90
C HIS A 130 26.73 -9.96 1.40
N SER A 131 27.90 -10.46 1.02
CA SER A 131 28.15 -11.38 -0.09
C SER A 131 26.88 -12.06 -0.64
N LEU A 132 26.51 -11.75 -1.88
CA LEU A 132 25.70 -12.57 -2.82
C LEU A 132 24.35 -13.20 -2.35
N GLU A 133 23.94 -13.11 -1.09
CA GLU A 133 22.72 -13.76 -0.54
C GLU A 133 21.58 -12.78 -0.23
N GLY A 134 21.86 -11.48 -0.04
CA GLY A 134 20.84 -10.46 0.23
C GLY A 134 20.55 -9.57 -0.99
N GLY A 135 19.58 -9.95 -1.82
CA GLY A 135 19.12 -9.10 -2.93
C GLY A 135 18.50 -7.76 -2.50
N PRO A 136 18.23 -6.83 -3.43
CA PRO A 136 17.62 -5.54 -3.12
C PRO A 136 16.24 -5.71 -2.48
N ILE A 137 15.95 -4.88 -1.48
CA ILE A 137 14.67 -4.88 -0.75
C ILE A 137 13.61 -4.18 -1.61
N ILE A 138 12.38 -4.67 -1.58
CA ILE A 138 11.27 -4.07 -2.32
C ILE A 138 10.49 -3.12 -1.40
N PHE A 139 10.58 -1.82 -1.69
CA PHE A 139 9.68 -0.82 -1.12
C PHE A 139 8.36 -0.79 -1.89
N ARG A 140 7.25 -0.76 -1.16
CA ARG A 140 5.89 -0.57 -1.69
C ARG A 140 5.26 0.63 -1.00
N ARG A 141 4.44 1.39 -1.72
CA ARG A 141 3.62 2.46 -1.14
C ARG A 141 2.64 1.89 -0.11
N GLY A 142 2.37 2.63 0.97
CA GLY A 142 1.22 2.37 1.85
C GLY A 142 1.50 1.61 3.15
N GLY A 143 2.73 1.64 3.68
CA GLY A 143 2.99 1.18 5.06
C GLY A 143 4.27 0.35 5.27
N CYS A 144 5.01 0.04 4.21
CA CYS A 144 6.30 -0.66 4.34
C CYS A 144 7.40 0.30 4.78
N MET A 145 7.53 0.51 6.09
CA MET A 145 8.69 1.16 6.69
C MET A 145 9.81 0.13 6.84
N TRP A 146 10.99 0.41 6.27
CA TRP A 146 12.15 -0.47 6.40
C TRP A 146 13.23 0.20 7.23
N GLY A 147 13.75 -0.50 8.22
CA GLY A 147 14.74 0.05 9.13
C GLY A 147 14.96 -0.83 10.35
N TYR A 148 15.45 -0.24 11.43
CA TYR A 148 15.92 -0.95 12.60
C TYR A 148 15.10 -0.55 13.83
N ASN A 149 14.42 -1.53 14.42
CA ASN A 149 13.68 -1.37 15.67
C ASN A 149 14.61 -1.04 16.85
N GLN A 150 15.78 -1.68 16.91
CA GLN A 150 16.79 -1.47 17.93
C GLN A 150 18.03 -0.85 17.29
N PHE A 151 17.91 0.38 16.77
CA PHE A 151 18.98 1.00 15.97
C PHE A 151 20.20 1.38 16.80
N TYR A 152 19.99 1.87 18.03
CA TYR A 152 21.08 2.11 18.98
C TYR A 152 20.49 2.16 20.39
N ASN A 153 21.21 1.63 21.38
CA ASN A 153 20.75 1.72 22.77
C ASN A 153 20.71 3.19 23.20
N ARG A 154 19.61 3.65 23.80
CA ARG A 154 19.43 5.07 24.11
C ARG A 154 20.48 5.58 25.10
N LYS A 155 20.76 4.83 26.16
CA LYS A 155 21.75 5.23 27.18
C LYS A 155 23.14 5.34 26.55
N ASP A 156 23.53 4.31 25.79
CA ASP A 156 24.81 4.31 25.10
C ASP A 156 24.90 5.41 24.04
N LEU A 157 23.79 5.80 23.41
CA LEU A 157 23.76 6.90 22.44
C LEU A 157 24.06 8.22 23.15
N GLU A 158 23.39 8.45 24.27
CA GLU A 158 23.51 9.66 25.09
C GLU A 158 24.92 9.83 25.66
N ASP A 159 25.60 8.72 25.98
CA ASP A 159 26.98 8.71 26.47
C ASP A 159 28.03 8.68 25.35
N SER A 160 27.61 8.68 24.07
CA SER A 160 28.52 8.54 22.93
C SER A 160 28.88 9.87 22.26
N ALA A 161 29.98 9.85 21.49
CA ALA A 161 30.38 10.97 20.63
C ALA A 161 29.43 11.25 19.43
N PHE A 162 28.39 10.43 19.23
CA PHE A 162 27.38 10.60 18.18
C PHE A 162 26.30 11.62 18.56
N LEU A 163 26.15 11.89 19.86
CA LEU A 163 25.31 12.97 20.37
C LEU A 163 26.22 14.03 20.99
N MET A 164 26.44 15.13 20.28
CA MET A 164 27.27 16.24 20.75
C MET A 164 26.54 17.56 20.52
N ASP A 165 26.66 18.50 21.45
CA ASP A 165 25.98 19.81 21.40
C ASP A 165 24.46 19.67 21.16
N ASP A 166 23.86 18.69 21.86
CA ASP A 166 22.45 18.33 21.76
C ASP A 166 21.98 18.06 20.31
N THR A 167 22.90 17.59 19.48
CA THR A 167 22.70 17.37 18.04
C THR A 167 23.04 15.94 17.65
N LEU A 168 22.08 15.26 17.01
CA LEU A 168 22.21 13.91 16.49
C LEU A 168 22.18 13.93 14.95
N LYS A 169 23.11 13.21 14.30
CA LYS A 169 23.17 13.10 12.84
C LYS A 169 23.04 11.67 12.37
N ILE A 170 22.06 11.43 11.50
CA ILE A 170 21.80 10.13 10.88
C ILE A 170 22.00 10.27 9.37
N LYS A 171 22.95 9.52 8.82
CA LYS A 171 23.17 9.43 7.38
C LYS A 171 22.45 8.23 6.82
N CYS A 172 21.59 8.48 5.84
CA CYS A 172 20.96 7.46 5.02
C CYS A 172 21.64 7.42 3.65
N THR A 173 22.10 6.25 3.24
CA THR A 173 22.56 5.97 1.87
C THR A 173 21.51 5.10 1.19
N ILE A 174 21.10 5.44 -0.02
CA ILE A 174 20.11 4.69 -0.80
C ILE A 174 20.70 4.37 -2.18
N GLY A 175 20.60 3.12 -2.62
CA GLY A 175 20.89 2.67 -3.97
C GLY A 175 19.62 2.13 -4.62
N VAL A 176 19.07 2.84 -5.59
CA VAL A 176 17.84 2.44 -6.31
C VAL A 176 18.22 1.63 -7.55
N VAL A 177 17.77 0.38 -7.64
CA VAL A 177 18.01 -0.48 -8.79
C VAL A 177 17.02 -0.17 -9.90
N VAL A 178 17.50 0.46 -10.96
CA VAL A 178 16.76 0.82 -12.16
C VAL A 178 17.09 -0.22 -13.24
N THR A 179 16.08 -0.93 -13.75
CA THR A 179 16.27 -1.78 -14.93
C THR A 179 16.05 -0.91 -16.17
N LEU A 180 17.08 -0.72 -17.01
CA LEU A 180 17.02 0.10 -18.22
C LEU A 180 16.19 -0.52 -19.36
N SER A 181 15.49 -1.63 -19.11
CA SER A 181 14.47 -2.12 -20.03
C SER A 181 13.17 -1.33 -19.84
N SER A 182 13.04 -0.30 -20.68
CA SER A 182 11.75 0.29 -21.11
C SER A 182 11.18 1.52 -20.38
N ASP A 183 11.96 2.36 -19.69
CA ASP A 183 11.44 3.69 -19.28
C ASP A 183 12.52 4.74 -18.93
N SER A 184 13.27 5.23 -19.92
CA SER A 184 13.99 6.51 -19.77
C SER A 184 14.25 7.23 -21.10
N SER A 185 13.17 7.72 -21.70
CA SER A 185 13.26 8.87 -22.60
C SER A 185 13.71 10.10 -21.80
N LYS A 186 15.01 10.40 -21.82
CA LYS A 186 15.55 11.75 -21.53
C LYS A 186 15.27 12.71 -22.70
N LEU A 187 14.02 12.75 -23.17
CA LEU A 187 13.48 13.89 -23.91
C LEU A 187 12.73 14.72 -22.87
N LYS A 188 12.84 16.05 -22.90
CA LYS A 188 12.11 16.95 -21.98
C LYS A 188 10.65 16.48 -21.90
N THR A 189 10.29 15.85 -20.79
CA THR A 189 8.95 15.32 -20.58
C THR A 189 8.02 16.52 -20.57
N ILE A 190 7.03 16.54 -21.47
CA ILE A 190 5.94 17.49 -21.38
C ILE A 190 5.28 17.21 -20.03
N GLU A 191 5.29 18.18 -19.13
CA GLU A 191 4.58 18.07 -17.86
C GLU A 191 3.08 18.01 -18.16
N VAL A 192 2.49 16.84 -17.91
CA VAL A 192 1.04 16.64 -18.03
C VAL A 192 0.43 17.01 -16.68
N PRO A 193 -0.47 18.01 -16.62
CA PRO A 193 -1.15 18.36 -15.37
C PRO A 193 -2.01 17.18 -14.87
N GLU A 194 -2.27 17.15 -13.57
CA GLU A 194 -3.17 16.16 -12.98
C GLU A 194 -4.58 16.29 -13.56
N SER A 195 -5.34 15.19 -13.57
CA SER A 195 -6.71 15.18 -14.07
C SER A 195 -7.62 16.09 -13.24
N ASP A 196 -8.34 16.99 -13.91
CA ASP A 196 -9.30 17.93 -13.33
C ASP A 196 -10.75 17.45 -13.42
N ILE A 197 -10.99 16.24 -13.96
CA ILE A 197 -12.33 15.69 -14.17
C ILE A 197 -13.17 15.68 -12.90
N GLY A 198 -12.55 15.33 -11.75
CA GLY A 198 -13.23 15.30 -10.45
C GLY A 198 -13.63 16.69 -9.98
N ALA A 199 -12.85 17.73 -10.30
CA ALA A 199 -13.20 19.11 -10.00
C ALA A 199 -14.37 19.59 -10.89
N HIS A 200 -14.35 19.25 -12.18
CA HIS A 200 -15.41 19.61 -13.12
C HIS A 200 -16.76 18.97 -12.76
N PHE A 201 -16.79 17.67 -12.48
CA PHE A 201 -18.02 17.02 -11.99
C PHE A 201 -18.40 17.50 -10.59
N GLY A 202 -17.41 17.73 -9.73
CA GLY A 202 -17.64 18.31 -8.40
C GLY A 202 -18.36 19.65 -8.45
N ALA A 203 -18.00 20.53 -9.39
CA ALA A 203 -18.67 21.81 -9.58
C ALA A 203 -20.14 21.66 -9.97
N LEU A 204 -20.50 20.64 -10.77
CA LEU A 204 -21.90 20.35 -11.11
C LEU A 204 -22.70 19.89 -9.89
N LEU A 205 -22.10 19.06 -9.03
CA LEU A 205 -22.72 18.65 -7.77
C LEU A 205 -22.95 19.85 -6.85
N ASP A 206 -21.94 20.71 -6.70
CA ASP A 206 -21.98 21.86 -5.80
C ASP A 206 -22.98 22.93 -6.29
N SER A 207 -23.13 23.11 -7.61
CA SER A 207 -24.06 24.09 -8.18
C SER A 207 -25.49 23.57 -8.37
N GLY A 208 -25.69 22.24 -8.38
CA GLY A 208 -26.97 21.60 -8.71
C GLY A 208 -27.46 21.83 -10.15
N ALA A 209 -26.59 22.33 -11.04
CA ALA A 209 -27.00 22.69 -12.40
C ALA A 209 -27.31 21.43 -13.21
N PHE A 210 -28.50 21.37 -13.81
CA PHE A 210 -29.01 20.22 -14.58
C PHE A 210 -29.27 18.95 -13.74
N SER A 211 -29.45 19.09 -12.42
CA SER A 211 -29.88 17.97 -11.58
C SER A 211 -31.23 17.41 -12.06
N ASP A 212 -31.31 16.10 -12.24
CA ASP A 212 -32.50 15.37 -12.70
C ASP A 212 -33.02 14.36 -11.65
N VAL A 213 -32.44 14.42 -10.45
CA VAL A 213 -32.85 13.66 -9.26
C VAL A 213 -32.55 14.45 -7.99
N THR A 214 -33.43 14.32 -7.01
CA THR A 214 -33.29 14.86 -5.68
C THR A 214 -33.49 13.74 -4.65
N PHE A 215 -32.65 13.73 -3.61
CA PHE A 215 -32.75 12.81 -2.49
C PHE A 215 -33.15 13.56 -1.23
N SER A 216 -34.07 13.00 -0.46
CA SER A 216 -34.47 13.46 0.88
C SER A 216 -33.81 12.56 1.92
N VAL A 217 -32.83 13.11 2.66
CA VAL A 217 -32.00 12.36 3.62
C VAL A 217 -32.04 13.08 4.96
N GLY A 218 -32.69 12.50 5.98
CA GLY A 218 -32.79 13.11 7.30
C GLY A 218 -33.42 14.52 7.31
N GLY A 219 -34.28 14.84 6.33
CA GLY A 219 -34.88 16.16 6.13
C GLY A 219 -34.05 17.14 5.30
N GLU A 220 -32.83 16.77 4.89
CA GLU A 220 -31.99 17.55 3.97
C GLU A 220 -32.20 17.09 2.52
N LYS A 221 -32.27 18.05 1.59
CA LYS A 221 -32.43 17.76 0.15
C LYS A 221 -31.07 17.80 -0.58
N PHE A 222 -30.76 16.74 -1.30
CA PHE A 222 -29.53 16.59 -2.09
C PHE A 222 -29.85 16.46 -3.58
N HIS A 223 -29.41 17.44 -4.37
CA HIS A 223 -29.60 17.46 -5.82
C HIS A 223 -28.44 16.74 -6.51
N ALA A 224 -28.75 15.89 -7.51
CA ALA A 224 -27.75 15.09 -8.20
C ALA A 224 -28.18 14.74 -9.64
N HIS A 225 -27.35 13.93 -10.29
CA HIS A 225 -27.47 13.54 -11.70
C HIS A 225 -27.52 12.01 -11.82
N LYS A 226 -28.62 11.48 -12.34
CA LYS A 226 -28.84 10.03 -12.49
C LYS A 226 -27.72 9.36 -13.27
N LEU A 227 -27.27 9.99 -14.36
CA LEU A 227 -26.22 9.43 -15.23
C LEU A 227 -24.90 9.24 -14.47
N VAL A 228 -24.48 10.23 -13.66
CA VAL A 228 -23.23 10.17 -12.90
C VAL A 228 -23.33 9.11 -11.80
N LEU A 229 -24.46 9.08 -11.07
CA LEU A 229 -24.70 8.10 -10.02
C LEU A 229 -24.74 6.67 -10.57
N ALA A 230 -25.49 6.44 -11.66
CA ALA A 230 -25.63 5.14 -12.29
C ALA A 230 -24.31 4.64 -12.90
N ALA A 231 -23.47 5.53 -13.42
CA ALA A 231 -22.15 5.17 -13.94
C ALA A 231 -21.16 4.75 -12.84
N ARG A 232 -21.35 5.25 -11.61
CA ARG A 232 -20.40 5.08 -10.50
C ARG A 232 -20.85 4.07 -9.45
N SER A 233 -22.14 3.74 -9.41
CA SER A 233 -22.73 2.77 -8.47
C SER A 233 -23.76 1.90 -9.20
N LYS A 234 -23.52 0.60 -9.18
CA LYS A 234 -24.45 -0.38 -9.74
C LYS A 234 -25.79 -0.40 -8.99
N LEU A 235 -25.77 -0.11 -7.69
CA LEU A 235 -26.99 0.00 -6.89
C LEU A 235 -27.88 1.12 -7.44
N PHE A 236 -27.34 2.34 -7.59
CA PHE A 236 -28.10 3.46 -8.16
C PHE A 236 -28.63 3.15 -9.56
N LEU A 237 -27.81 2.54 -10.43
CA LEU A 237 -28.28 2.11 -11.75
C LEU A 237 -29.49 1.17 -11.64
N THR A 238 -29.44 0.20 -10.74
CA THR A 238 -30.50 -0.79 -10.54
C THR A 238 -31.76 -0.14 -9.97
N GLU A 239 -31.62 0.74 -8.98
CA GLU A 239 -32.74 1.46 -8.38
C GLU A 239 -33.46 2.37 -9.38
N PHE A 240 -32.71 3.11 -10.20
CA PHE A 240 -33.32 3.98 -11.22
C PHE A 240 -34.06 3.19 -12.32
N VAL A 241 -33.65 1.95 -12.59
CA VAL A 241 -34.34 1.07 -13.55
C VAL A 241 -35.60 0.45 -12.92
N ASN A 242 -35.53 0.01 -11.67
CA ASN A 242 -36.61 -0.72 -11.01
C ASN A 242 -37.67 0.20 -10.39
N GLY A 243 -37.39 1.50 -10.28
CA GLY A 243 -38.20 2.45 -9.54
C GLY A 243 -37.81 2.50 -8.07
N VAL A 244 -37.90 3.69 -7.48
CA VAL A 244 -37.46 3.97 -6.12
C VAL A 244 -38.61 4.60 -5.34
N GLU A 245 -38.66 4.35 -4.04
CA GLU A 245 -39.61 4.99 -3.14
C GLU A 245 -39.38 6.51 -3.16
N LYS A 246 -40.47 7.25 -3.26
CA LYS A 246 -40.48 8.70 -3.32
C LYS A 246 -41.41 9.27 -2.27
N ASP A 247 -41.06 10.44 -1.74
CA ASP A 247 -41.96 11.19 -0.87
C ASP A 247 -43.05 11.94 -1.68
N GLU A 248 -43.85 12.72 -0.96
CA GLU A 248 -44.95 13.52 -1.53
C GLU A 248 -44.46 14.57 -2.55
N ASP A 249 -43.21 15.02 -2.43
CA ASP A 249 -42.56 15.97 -3.35
C ASP A 249 -41.98 15.25 -4.59
N GLY A 250 -41.96 13.92 -4.60
CA GLY A 250 -41.37 13.11 -5.67
C GLY A 250 -39.86 12.89 -5.52
N ASP A 251 -39.28 13.23 -4.36
CA ASP A 251 -37.86 13.07 -4.04
C ASP A 251 -37.59 11.65 -3.54
N ILE A 252 -36.41 11.10 -3.85
CA ILE A 252 -36.04 9.74 -3.41
C ILE A 252 -35.66 9.76 -1.93
N VAL A 253 -36.34 8.96 -1.11
CA VAL A 253 -36.13 8.95 0.34
C VAL A 253 -34.97 8.02 0.72
N VAL A 254 -34.02 8.51 1.51
CA VAL A 254 -32.92 7.71 2.09
C VAL A 254 -32.98 7.79 3.61
N ASN A 255 -33.44 6.71 4.26
CA ASN A 255 -33.72 6.70 5.70
C ASN A 255 -32.58 6.13 6.56
N ASP A 256 -31.68 5.33 5.99
CA ASP A 256 -30.69 4.55 6.72
C ASP A 256 -29.28 5.17 6.70
N ILE A 257 -29.15 6.41 6.21
CA ILE A 257 -27.87 7.11 6.10
C ILE A 257 -28.01 8.53 6.64
N GLU A 258 -27.05 8.92 7.47
CA GLU A 258 -26.96 10.29 7.98
C GLU A 258 -26.63 11.27 6.84
N PRO A 259 -27.19 12.50 6.85
CA PRO A 259 -26.96 13.48 5.79
C PRO A 259 -25.48 13.73 5.50
N LYS A 260 -24.63 13.80 6.55
CA LYS A 260 -23.18 13.96 6.41
C LYS A 260 -22.50 12.80 5.69
N VAL A 261 -22.93 11.56 5.96
CA VAL A 261 -22.37 10.36 5.32
C VAL A 261 -22.81 10.30 3.86
N PHE A 262 -24.08 10.65 3.58
CA PHE A 262 -24.59 10.73 2.22
C PHE A 262 -23.87 11.81 1.39
N LYS A 263 -23.62 12.98 1.99
CA LYS A 263 -22.80 14.04 1.37
C LYS A 263 -21.40 13.55 1.00
N ALA A 264 -20.73 12.79 1.88
CA ALA A 264 -19.43 12.19 1.59
C ALA A 264 -19.47 11.13 0.49
N LEU A 265 -20.55 10.35 0.43
CA LEU A 265 -20.79 9.39 -0.63
C LEU A 265 -20.95 10.10 -2.00
N LEU A 266 -21.76 11.17 -2.07
CA LEU A 266 -21.89 11.98 -3.27
C LEU A 266 -20.56 12.64 -3.66
N HIS A 267 -19.83 13.21 -2.70
CA HIS A 267 -18.50 13.77 -2.97
C HIS A 267 -17.57 12.75 -3.62
N PHE A 268 -17.53 11.51 -3.10
CA PHE A 268 -16.71 10.46 -3.69
C PHE A 268 -17.16 10.08 -5.11
N ILE A 269 -18.47 9.96 -5.34
CA ILE A 269 -19.01 9.61 -6.67
C ILE A 269 -18.54 10.62 -7.73
N TYR A 270 -18.60 11.91 -7.42
CA TYR A 270 -18.29 12.98 -8.37
C TYR A 270 -16.80 13.33 -8.44
N LYS A 271 -16.09 13.30 -7.30
CA LYS A 271 -14.70 13.79 -7.19
C LYS A 271 -13.65 12.69 -7.00
N ASP A 272 -14.04 11.41 -6.93
CA ASP A 272 -13.18 10.22 -6.67
C ASP A 272 -12.20 10.38 -5.50
N SER A 273 -12.60 11.17 -4.50
CA SER A 273 -11.79 11.52 -3.34
C SER A 273 -12.66 11.60 -2.08
N LEU A 274 -12.02 11.45 -0.93
CA LEU A 274 -12.65 11.71 0.35
C LEU A 274 -12.73 13.22 0.59
N ILE A 275 -13.78 13.66 1.29
CA ILE A 275 -13.86 15.03 1.77
C ILE A 275 -12.64 15.28 2.68
N GLN A 276 -11.91 16.37 2.46
CA GLN A 276 -10.69 16.70 3.25
C GLN A 276 -11.01 17.25 4.65
N ASP A 277 -12.26 17.19 5.10
CA ASP A 277 -12.66 17.81 6.35
C ASP A 277 -11.93 17.18 7.54
N GLU A 278 -11.55 18.06 8.45
CA GLU A 278 -11.10 17.74 9.81
C GLU A 278 -12.08 16.77 10.52
N GLU A 279 -13.33 16.65 10.04
CA GLU A 279 -14.37 15.70 10.48
C GLU A 279 -14.03 14.21 10.32
N LEU A 280 -13.25 13.80 9.30
CA LEU A 280 -12.75 12.41 9.20
C LEU A 280 -11.89 12.03 10.42
N HIS A 281 -11.32 13.03 11.09
CA HIS A 281 -10.46 12.90 12.26
C HIS A 281 -11.07 13.48 13.57
N MET A 282 -12.18 14.23 13.52
CA MET A 282 -12.85 14.80 14.71
C MET A 282 -13.83 13.84 15.39
N SER A 283 -14.19 12.72 14.76
CA SER A 283 -14.98 11.68 15.44
C SER A 283 -14.24 11.00 16.61
N ARG A 284 -13.00 11.42 16.90
CA ARG A 284 -12.22 11.09 18.11
C ARG A 284 -12.78 11.70 19.41
N SER A 285 -13.75 12.63 19.34
CA SER A 285 -14.11 13.50 20.47
C SER A 285 -15.12 12.93 21.47
N SER A 286 -15.65 11.73 21.27
CA SER A 286 -16.60 11.13 22.21
C SER A 286 -16.01 9.84 22.77
N LEU A 287 -15.53 9.91 24.02
CA LEU A 287 -15.05 8.78 24.82
C LEU A 287 -16.15 7.72 25.11
N PHE A 288 -17.36 7.92 24.59
CA PHE A 288 -18.56 7.12 24.88
C PHE A 288 -19.30 6.59 23.65
N SER A 289 -18.90 6.94 22.42
CA SER A 289 -19.57 6.45 21.20
C SER A 289 -19.00 5.10 20.77
N SER A 290 -19.89 4.13 20.54
CA SER A 290 -19.54 2.85 19.90
C SER A 290 -18.75 3.09 18.62
N LEU A 291 -17.75 2.26 18.31
CA LEU A 291 -16.96 2.35 17.08
C LEU A 291 -17.82 2.30 15.80
N SER A 292 -18.98 1.64 15.88
CA SER A 292 -20.00 1.65 14.80
C SER A 292 -20.53 3.05 14.49
N GLU A 293 -20.52 3.94 15.47
CA GLU A 293 -21.06 5.30 15.35
C GLU A 293 -20.06 6.29 14.75
N THR A 294 -18.80 5.88 14.58
CA THR A 294 -17.78 6.74 14.00
C THR A 294 -18.08 7.01 12.53
N PHE A 295 -17.76 8.22 12.10
CA PHE A 295 -17.99 8.63 10.71
C PHE A 295 -17.33 7.67 9.68
N PRO A 296 -16.06 7.24 9.83
CA PRO A 296 -15.45 6.27 8.91
C PRO A 296 -16.16 4.91 8.88
N ALA A 297 -16.71 4.45 10.00
CA ALA A 297 -17.47 3.20 10.07
C ALA A 297 -18.82 3.31 9.34
N LYS A 298 -19.55 4.42 9.52
CA LYS A 298 -20.79 4.69 8.78
C LYS A 298 -20.53 4.84 7.28
N LEU A 299 -19.45 5.52 6.91
CA LEU A 299 -19.06 5.66 5.51
C LEU A 299 -18.62 4.32 4.89
N LEU A 300 -17.97 3.44 5.65
CA LEU A 300 -17.66 2.08 5.20
C LEU A 300 -18.94 1.29 4.89
N ALA A 301 -19.93 1.36 5.78
CA ALA A 301 -21.22 0.69 5.57
C ALA A 301 -21.97 1.24 4.35
N ALA A 302 -21.96 2.56 4.16
CA ALA A 302 -22.52 3.19 2.97
C ALA A 302 -21.76 2.78 1.69
N ALA A 303 -20.42 2.75 1.74
CA ALA A 303 -19.62 2.33 0.59
C ALA A 303 -19.91 0.88 0.17
N GLU A 304 -20.11 -0.01 1.15
CA GLU A 304 -20.53 -1.39 0.88
C GLU A 304 -21.94 -1.45 0.30
N LYS A 305 -22.91 -0.75 0.91
CA LYS A 305 -24.29 -0.69 0.42
C LYS A 305 -24.36 -0.24 -1.04
N PHE A 306 -23.65 0.82 -1.40
CA PHE A 306 -23.69 1.42 -2.74
C PHE A 306 -22.69 0.81 -3.73
N ASP A 307 -22.03 -0.30 -3.38
CA ASP A 307 -21.05 -1.00 -4.24
C ASP A 307 -19.90 -0.09 -4.72
N LEU A 308 -19.36 0.72 -3.79
CA LEU A 308 -18.27 1.67 -4.05
C LEU A 308 -16.94 1.09 -3.56
N SER A 309 -16.43 0.09 -4.28
CA SER A 309 -15.23 -0.69 -3.90
C SER A 309 -14.01 0.15 -3.51
N ARG A 310 -13.71 1.23 -4.26
CA ARG A 310 -12.56 2.09 -3.96
C ARG A 310 -12.78 2.93 -2.70
N LEU A 311 -13.98 3.47 -2.48
CA LEU A 311 -14.33 4.19 -1.25
C LEU A 311 -14.22 3.27 -0.03
N LYS A 312 -14.72 2.04 -0.17
CA LYS A 312 -14.61 1.01 0.86
C LYS A 312 -13.16 0.79 1.29
N LEU A 313 -12.24 0.59 0.33
CA LEU A 313 -10.80 0.46 0.63
C LEU A 313 -10.19 1.72 1.27
N MET A 314 -10.66 2.91 0.91
CA MET A 314 -10.21 4.14 1.56
C MET A 314 -10.65 4.21 3.03
N CYS A 315 -11.90 3.81 3.33
CA CYS A 315 -12.40 3.67 4.70
C CYS A 315 -11.64 2.60 5.49
N GLU A 316 -11.36 1.45 4.87
CA GLU A 316 -10.52 0.39 5.45
C GLU A 316 -9.13 0.92 5.84
N SER A 317 -8.50 1.71 4.96
CA SER A 317 -7.19 2.31 5.24
C SER A 317 -7.21 3.30 6.40
N ILE A 318 -8.31 4.04 6.59
CA ILE A 318 -8.48 4.96 7.72
C ILE A 318 -8.64 4.17 9.02
N LEU A 319 -9.58 3.23 9.06
CA LEU A 319 -9.87 2.41 10.24
C LEU A 319 -8.69 1.54 10.66
N CYS A 320 -7.87 1.08 9.71
CA CYS A 320 -6.61 0.39 10.01
C CYS A 320 -5.68 1.16 10.94
N ARG A 321 -5.72 2.50 10.93
CA ARG A 321 -4.86 3.35 11.76
C ARG A 321 -5.28 3.34 13.24
N ASP A 322 -6.51 2.95 13.51
CA ASP A 322 -7.11 2.92 14.84
C ASP A 322 -7.01 1.53 15.51
N ILE A 323 -6.38 0.55 14.85
CA ILE A 323 -6.18 -0.80 15.40
C ILE A 323 -5.24 -0.74 16.61
N SER A 324 -5.77 -1.19 17.76
CA SER A 324 -5.08 -1.31 19.04
C SER A 324 -5.58 -2.56 19.77
N ILE A 325 -4.99 -2.90 20.92
CA ILE A 325 -5.46 -4.04 21.74
C ILE A 325 -6.93 -3.86 22.14
N ASP A 326 -7.34 -2.64 22.45
CA ASP A 326 -8.69 -2.33 22.95
C ASP A 326 -9.73 -2.24 21.81
N SER A 327 -9.31 -1.83 20.61
CA SER A 327 -10.20 -1.57 19.47
C SER A 327 -10.26 -2.69 18.43
N VAL A 328 -9.25 -3.58 18.36
CA VAL A 328 -9.11 -4.54 17.25
C VAL A 328 -10.33 -5.44 17.07
N VAL A 329 -10.96 -5.88 18.16
CA VAL A 329 -12.12 -6.76 18.07
C VAL A 329 -13.33 -6.03 17.51
N SER A 330 -13.60 -4.82 17.98
CA SER A 330 -14.71 -4.02 17.45
C SER A 330 -14.50 -3.64 15.97
N ILE A 331 -13.26 -3.33 15.57
CA ILE A 331 -12.92 -3.08 14.16
C ILE A 331 -13.03 -4.36 13.34
N LEU A 332 -12.67 -5.53 13.89
CA LEU A 332 -12.84 -6.82 13.22
C LEU A 332 -14.32 -7.13 12.96
N LEU A 333 -15.20 -6.90 13.95
CA LEU A 333 -16.65 -7.07 13.79
C LEU A 333 -17.22 -6.13 12.73
N LEU A 334 -16.77 -4.87 12.74
CA LEU A 334 -17.15 -3.88 11.74
C LEU A 334 -16.70 -4.30 10.34
N ALA A 335 -15.47 -4.80 10.22
CA ALA A 335 -14.91 -5.23 8.95
C ALA A 335 -15.67 -6.44 8.38
N ASP A 336 -15.97 -7.42 9.23
CA ASP A 336 -16.74 -8.60 8.84
C ASP A 336 -18.15 -8.23 8.35
N ARG A 337 -18.88 -7.43 9.14
CA ARG A 337 -20.25 -7.00 8.81
C ARG A 337 -20.36 -6.28 7.46
N ASN A 338 -19.31 -5.54 7.07
CA ASN A 338 -19.29 -4.77 5.83
C ASN A 338 -18.43 -5.42 4.74
N HIS A 339 -18.09 -6.71 4.87
CA HIS A 339 -17.26 -7.48 3.93
C HIS A 339 -15.91 -6.81 3.59
N ALA A 340 -15.35 -6.03 4.53
CA ALA A 340 -14.15 -5.23 4.38
C ALA A 340 -12.91 -6.12 4.55
N THR A 341 -12.49 -6.72 3.44
CA THR A 341 -11.60 -7.89 3.47
C THR A 341 -10.17 -7.54 3.88
N GLU A 342 -9.62 -6.42 3.42
CA GLU A 342 -8.24 -6.01 3.75
C GLU A 342 -8.13 -5.57 5.22
N LEU A 343 -9.13 -4.86 5.72
CA LEU A 343 -9.25 -4.48 7.13
C LEU A 343 -9.42 -5.72 8.01
N LYS A 344 -10.30 -6.66 7.64
CA LYS A 344 -10.52 -7.92 8.36
C LYS A 344 -9.22 -8.71 8.49
N LEU A 345 -8.50 -8.91 7.37
CA LEU A 345 -7.21 -9.60 7.35
C LEU A 345 -6.16 -8.90 8.23
N THR A 346 -6.14 -7.57 8.23
CA THR A 346 -5.22 -6.79 9.08
C THR A 346 -5.55 -6.96 10.56
N CYS A 347 -6.83 -6.92 10.93
CA CYS A 347 -7.29 -7.17 12.31
C CYS A 347 -6.98 -8.59 12.78
N LEU A 348 -7.19 -9.61 11.94
CA LEU A 348 -6.85 -11.00 12.27
C LEU A 348 -5.35 -11.17 12.54
N LYS A 349 -4.49 -10.62 11.66
CA LYS A 349 -3.03 -10.64 11.84
C LYS A 349 -2.59 -9.93 13.13
N PHE A 350 -3.12 -8.73 13.39
CA PHE A 350 -2.82 -8.00 14.62
C PHE A 350 -3.26 -8.79 15.86
N THR A 351 -4.45 -9.38 15.82
CA THR A 351 -4.99 -10.20 16.91
C THR A 351 -4.06 -11.36 17.24
N VAL A 352 -3.58 -12.10 16.23
CA VAL A 352 -2.64 -13.21 16.42
C VAL A 352 -1.30 -12.73 16.98
N GLN A 353 -0.74 -11.62 16.48
CA GLN A 353 0.53 -11.04 16.96
C GLN A 353 0.46 -10.56 18.42
N HIS A 354 -0.72 -10.13 18.87
CA HIS A 354 -0.97 -9.60 20.22
C HIS A 354 -1.92 -10.49 21.04
N LEU A 355 -2.04 -11.77 20.69
CA LEU A 355 -3.12 -12.66 21.13
C LEU A 355 -3.29 -12.67 22.65
N LYS A 356 -2.20 -12.84 23.41
CA LYS A 356 -2.24 -12.87 24.88
C LYS A 356 -2.91 -11.64 25.50
N ALA A 357 -2.63 -10.45 24.94
CA ALA A 357 -3.21 -9.20 25.45
C ALA A 357 -4.66 -9.04 24.98
N VAL A 358 -4.95 -9.35 23.71
CA VAL A 358 -6.30 -9.26 23.17
C VAL A 358 -7.25 -10.22 23.88
N MET A 359 -6.81 -11.44 24.22
CA MET A 359 -7.61 -12.41 24.99
C MET A 359 -8.05 -11.91 26.38
N GLN A 360 -7.36 -10.92 26.93
CA GLN A 360 -7.71 -10.30 28.22
C GLN A 360 -8.69 -9.13 28.07
N SER A 361 -8.92 -8.64 26.84
CA SER A 361 -9.85 -7.54 26.57
C SER A 361 -11.31 -7.96 26.68
N GLU A 362 -12.18 -7.00 27.05
CA GLU A 362 -13.63 -7.22 27.04
C GLU A 362 -14.17 -7.49 25.62
N GLY A 363 -13.55 -6.87 24.61
CA GLY A 363 -13.90 -7.12 23.21
C GLY A 363 -13.76 -8.60 22.84
N TYR A 364 -12.67 -9.26 23.24
CA TYR A 364 -12.47 -10.67 22.91
C TYR A 364 -13.43 -11.60 23.67
N LYS A 365 -13.79 -11.28 24.91
CA LYS A 365 -14.85 -12.00 25.64
C LYS A 365 -16.18 -11.90 24.89
N TYR A 366 -16.53 -10.71 24.41
CA TYR A 366 -17.72 -10.49 23.60
C TYR A 366 -17.68 -11.29 22.28
N LEU A 367 -16.52 -11.33 21.59
CA LEU A 367 -16.32 -12.11 20.35
C LEU A 367 -16.63 -13.59 20.55
N ILE A 368 -16.11 -14.20 21.62
CA ILE A 368 -16.33 -15.63 21.92
C ILE A 368 -17.82 -15.91 22.16
N GLN A 369 -18.50 -15.02 22.89
CA GLN A 369 -19.90 -15.22 23.27
C GLN A 369 -20.86 -15.01 22.10
N ASN A 370 -20.59 -14.07 21.20
CA ASN A 370 -21.56 -13.59 20.21
C ASN A 370 -21.19 -13.93 18.76
N HIS A 371 -19.92 -14.22 18.45
CA HIS A 371 -19.42 -14.41 17.09
C HIS A 371 -18.43 -15.59 16.96
N PRO A 372 -18.88 -16.84 17.22
CA PRO A 372 -18.01 -18.01 17.24
C PRO A 372 -17.33 -18.32 15.89
N LEU A 373 -17.93 -17.93 14.77
CA LEU A 373 -17.33 -18.09 13.44
C LEU A 373 -16.08 -17.21 13.25
N LEU A 374 -16.14 -15.95 13.70
CA LEU A 374 -14.97 -15.06 13.64
C LEU A 374 -13.89 -15.52 14.62
N GLN A 375 -14.27 -16.08 15.77
CA GLN A 375 -13.30 -16.73 16.65
C GLN A 375 -12.59 -17.89 15.94
N ALA A 376 -13.32 -18.74 15.21
CA ALA A 376 -12.71 -19.82 14.43
C ALA A 376 -11.75 -19.29 13.36
N GLU A 377 -12.05 -18.14 12.73
CA GLU A 377 -11.13 -17.48 11.80
C GLU A 377 -9.86 -16.94 12.48
N VAL A 378 -9.95 -16.40 13.70
CA VAL A 378 -8.78 -16.03 14.50
C VAL A 378 -7.90 -17.24 14.77
N LEU A 379 -8.50 -18.37 15.16
CA LEU A 379 -7.78 -19.63 15.41
C LEU A 379 -7.14 -20.17 14.13
N LYS A 380 -7.86 -20.14 13.01
CA LYS A 380 -7.32 -20.54 11.70
C LYS A 380 -6.12 -19.67 11.32
N THR A 381 -6.23 -18.35 11.48
CA THR A 381 -5.13 -17.42 11.22
C THR A 381 -3.94 -17.70 12.13
N LEU A 382 -4.16 -18.07 13.40
CA LEU A 382 -3.09 -18.46 14.32
C LEU A 382 -2.33 -19.70 13.82
N VAL A 383 -3.05 -20.73 13.36
CA VAL A 383 -2.43 -21.95 12.79
C VAL A 383 -1.60 -21.60 11.56
N GLU A 384 -2.15 -20.81 10.63
CA GLU A 384 -1.43 -20.34 9.44
C GLU A 384 -0.18 -19.50 9.78
N PHE A 385 -0.19 -18.78 10.92
CA PHE A 385 0.96 -18.02 11.40
C PHE A 385 2.02 -18.90 12.10
N GLN A 386 1.63 -20.08 12.57
CA GLN A 386 2.49 -21.03 13.27
C GLN A 386 3.08 -22.10 12.35
N GLU A 387 2.51 -22.34 11.17
CA GLU A 387 3.13 -23.25 10.20
C GLU A 387 4.50 -22.70 9.77
N PRO A 388 5.61 -23.40 10.09
CA PRO A 388 6.87 -23.17 9.40
C PRO A 388 6.63 -23.49 7.93
N PHE A 389 7.26 -22.75 7.03
CA PHE A 389 7.46 -23.22 5.64
C PHE A 389 8.03 -24.64 5.71
N ILE A 390 7.17 -25.65 5.52
CA ILE A 390 7.63 -27.00 5.21
C ILE A 390 8.17 -26.88 3.79
N GLU A 391 9.49 -26.70 3.68
CA GLU A 391 10.19 -26.89 2.42
C GLU A 391 9.74 -28.22 1.84
N LYS A 392 9.17 -28.18 0.63
CA LYS A 392 8.93 -29.38 -0.15
C LYS A 392 10.25 -30.18 -0.20
N PRO A 393 10.24 -31.51 0.00
CA PRO A 393 11.44 -32.29 -0.08
C PRO A 393 12.08 -32.09 -1.45
N LYS A 394 13.36 -31.73 -1.47
CA LYS A 394 14.18 -31.79 -2.68
C LYS A 394 14.01 -33.18 -3.27
N HIS A 395 13.67 -33.27 -4.55
CA HIS A 395 13.68 -34.51 -5.30
C HIS A 395 15.01 -35.23 -5.04
N GLU A 396 14.96 -36.40 -4.42
CA GLU A 396 16.05 -37.36 -4.45
C GLU A 396 16.31 -37.70 -5.92
N ILE A 397 17.50 -37.33 -6.40
CA ILE A 397 18.05 -37.88 -7.62
C ILE A 397 18.33 -39.34 -7.30
N VAL A 398 17.47 -40.22 -7.77
CA VAL A 398 17.73 -41.66 -7.82
C VAL A 398 18.92 -41.85 -8.75
N ASN A 399 20.09 -42.12 -8.19
CA ASN A 399 21.20 -42.71 -8.91
C ASN A 399 20.77 -44.12 -9.31
N ILE A 400 20.45 -44.29 -10.58
CA ILE A 400 20.39 -45.61 -11.20
C ILE A 400 21.84 -45.99 -11.49
N GLU A 401 22.45 -46.74 -10.57
CA GLU A 401 23.65 -47.51 -10.88
C GLU A 401 23.24 -48.63 -11.86
N SER A 402 23.73 -48.51 -13.09
CA SER A 402 23.72 -49.58 -14.08
C SER A 402 24.72 -50.65 -13.64
N SER A 403 24.19 -51.79 -13.18
CA SER A 403 24.93 -53.05 -13.11
C SER A 403 25.01 -53.65 -14.51
N GLU A 404 26.20 -53.66 -15.10
CA GLU A 404 26.62 -54.63 -16.10
C GLU A 404 28.03 -55.11 -15.70
N ASP A 405 28.08 -56.33 -15.18
CA ASP A 405 28.96 -57.43 -15.61
C ASP A 405 30.41 -57.10 -15.99
N ASP A 406 31.39 -57.68 -15.28
CA ASP A 406 32.03 -58.94 -15.72
C ASP A 406 33.31 -59.27 -14.92
N ASP A 407 33.39 -60.56 -14.59
CA ASP A 407 34.56 -61.43 -14.51
C ASP A 407 35.66 -61.31 -13.43
N HIS A 408 35.80 -62.46 -12.75
CA HIS A 408 36.94 -63.09 -12.03
C HIS A 408 37.04 -62.95 -10.51
#